data_AF-A0A0T5PK84-F1
#
_entry.id   AF-A0A0T5PK84-F1
#
_cell.length_a   1.000
_cell.length_b   1.000
_cell.length_c   1.000
_cell.angle_alpha   90.00
_cell.angle_beta   90.00
_cell.angle_gamma   90.00
#
_symmetry.space_group_name_H-M   'P 1'
#
loop_
_entity.id
_entity.type
_entity.pdbx_description
1 polymer ?
#
loop_
_entity_poly.entity_id
_entity_poly.type
_entity_poly.pdbx_seq_one_letter_code
_entity_poly.pdbx_strand_id
1 'polypeptide(L)'
;MKLLVNAVVSLTALFSLNALASNNSYVYSNIEYCQLQSQAVASSQLDAYARKLGFAPELHECRTLLQPQLIEQRELELSKQLRDLQRGSVIRINKKVEQKLAALPAAERAEVLKRFGLR
;
A
#
# COMPACT_ATOMS: atom_id res chain seq x y z
N MET A 1 36.19 26.61 50.72
CA MET A 1 35.29 25.44 50.58
C MET A 1 34.11 25.85 49.73
N LYS A 2 33.87 25.09 48.65
CA LYS A 2 32.69 25.19 47.78
C LYS A 2 31.45 24.82 48.59
N LEU A 3 30.29 25.40 48.27
CA LEU A 3 28.94 24.79 48.34
C LEU A 3 27.90 25.92 48.32
N LEU A 4 27.57 26.43 47.13
CA LEU A 4 26.32 27.13 46.87
C LEU A 4 25.79 26.71 45.50
N VAL A 5 25.33 25.46 45.43
CA VAL A 5 24.44 24.99 44.37
C VAL A 5 23.49 24.04 45.07
N ASN A 6 22.23 24.45 45.24
CA ASN A 6 21.03 23.58 45.32
C ASN A 6 19.85 24.38 45.86
N ALA A 7 19.13 25.08 44.99
CA ALA A 7 17.78 25.57 45.29
C ALA A 7 17.00 25.93 44.01
N VAL A 8 17.03 25.11 42.95
CA VAL A 8 16.13 25.29 41.79
C VAL A 8 15.74 23.93 41.19
N VAL A 9 15.18 23.02 41.98
CA VAL A 9 14.53 21.81 41.42
C VAL A 9 13.33 21.42 42.27
N SER A 10 12.29 22.25 42.29
CA SER A 10 11.01 21.88 42.90
C SER A 10 9.87 22.71 42.32
N LEU A 11 9.67 22.63 40.99
CA LEU A 11 8.51 23.24 40.34
C LEU A 11 8.00 22.51 39.09
N THR A 12 8.32 21.21 38.92
CA THR A 12 7.82 20.39 37.80
C THR A 12 6.84 19.29 38.23
N ALA A 13 6.27 19.38 39.43
CA ALA A 13 5.34 18.37 39.96
C ALA A 13 3.84 18.72 39.74
N LEU A 14 3.50 19.44 38.66
CA LEU A 14 2.10 19.74 38.31
C LEU A 14 1.84 19.51 36.82
N PHE A 15 2.10 18.29 36.34
CA PHE A 15 1.56 17.81 35.08
C PHE A 15 0.97 16.41 35.27
N SER A 16 0.09 16.29 36.27
CA SER A 16 -0.69 15.07 36.48
C SER A 16 -2.01 15.17 35.73
N LEU A 17 -2.05 14.46 34.60
CA LEU A 17 -3.15 13.56 34.24
C LEU A 17 -4.51 14.20 33.90
N ASN A 18 -4.57 14.91 32.78
CA ASN A 18 -5.75 14.81 31.92
C ASN A 18 -5.54 13.64 30.96
N ALA A 19 -5.59 12.40 31.48
CA ALA A 19 -5.83 11.24 30.64
C ALA A 19 -7.28 11.32 30.19
N LEU A 20 -7.52 12.05 29.11
CA LEU A 20 -8.75 11.90 28.33
C LEU A 20 -8.83 10.42 27.99
N ALA A 21 -9.70 9.70 28.70
CA ALA A 21 -10.14 8.37 28.31
C ALA A 21 -10.96 8.54 27.03
N SER A 22 -10.24 8.77 25.94
CA SER A 22 -10.79 8.74 24.60
C SER A 22 -11.19 7.30 24.36
N ASN A 23 -12.49 7.03 24.35
CA ASN A 23 -13.07 5.78 23.89
C ASN A 23 -12.94 5.71 22.35
N ASN A 24 -11.72 5.94 21.86
CA ASN A 24 -11.34 5.67 20.49
C ASN A 24 -11.10 4.16 20.44
N SER A 25 -11.91 3.45 19.66
CA SER A 25 -11.60 2.08 19.23
C SER A 25 -10.37 2.13 18.32
N TYR A 26 -9.21 2.34 18.92
CA TYR A 26 -7.94 2.35 18.22
C TYR A 26 -7.61 0.93 17.80
N VAL A 27 -7.51 0.71 16.50
CA VAL A 27 -7.08 -0.57 15.94
C VAL A 27 -5.56 -0.53 15.89
N TYR A 28 -4.93 -1.31 16.77
CA TYR A 28 -3.48 -1.45 16.79
C TYR A 28 -3.02 -2.29 15.60
N SER A 29 -1.96 -1.82 14.92
CA SER A 29 -1.44 -2.43 13.70
C SER A 29 -0.01 -2.92 13.91
N ASN A 30 0.30 -4.07 13.34
CA ASN A 30 1.67 -4.60 13.30
C ASN A 30 2.62 -3.70 12.50
N ILE A 31 2.12 -3.00 11.48
CA ILE A 31 2.92 -2.06 10.68
C ILE A 31 3.37 -0.88 11.55
N GLU A 32 2.45 -0.31 12.34
CA GLU A 32 2.76 0.80 13.25
C GLU A 32 3.73 0.37 14.36
N TYR A 33 3.55 -0.82 14.94
CA TYR A 33 4.52 -1.38 15.89
C TYR A 33 5.93 -1.43 15.28
N CYS A 34 6.06 -1.95 14.06
CA CYS A 34 7.33 -2.05 13.36
C CYS A 34 7.94 -0.67 13.03
N GLN A 35 7.10 0.34 12.74
CA GLN A 35 7.55 1.72 12.57
C GLN A 35 8.07 2.33 13.87
N LEU A 36 7.40 2.09 15.00
CA LEU A 36 7.88 2.54 16.31
C LEU A 36 9.19 1.84 16.71
N GLN A 37 9.31 0.55 16.40
CA GLN A 37 10.52 -0.22 16.65
C GLN A 37 11.71 0.30 15.83
N SER A 38 11.50 0.68 14.56
CA SER A 38 12.56 1.25 13.72
C SER A 38 12.98 2.66 14.14
N GLN A 39 12.11 3.39 14.84
CA GLN A 39 12.39 4.72 15.41
C GLN A 39 13.12 4.67 16.77
N ALA A 40 13.53 3.47 17.23
CA ALA A 40 14.23 3.28 18.51
C ALA A 40 13.47 3.88 19.71
N VAL A 41 12.14 3.76 19.70
CA VAL A 41 11.26 4.18 20.79
C VAL A 41 11.59 3.37 22.07
N ALA A 42 11.37 3.96 23.25
CA ALA A 42 11.60 3.30 24.52
C ALA A 42 10.91 1.93 24.61
N SER A 43 11.63 0.92 25.12
CA SER A 43 11.14 -0.47 25.20
C SER A 43 9.80 -0.58 25.93
N SER A 44 9.59 0.22 26.98
CA SER A 44 8.34 0.25 27.73
C SER A 44 7.12 0.65 26.89
N GLN A 45 7.30 1.51 25.89
CA GLN A 45 6.23 1.93 24.99
C GLN A 45 5.94 0.85 23.94
N LEU A 46 6.98 0.19 23.42
CA LEU A 46 6.82 -0.96 22.52
C LEU A 46 6.12 -2.12 23.23
N ASP A 47 6.49 -2.43 24.46
CA ASP A 47 5.85 -3.47 25.26
C ASP A 47 4.37 -3.15 25.52
N ALA A 48 4.04 -1.88 25.82
CA ALA A 48 2.67 -1.44 25.98
C ALA A 48 1.88 -1.60 24.67
N TYR A 49 2.48 -1.25 23.53
CA TYR A 49 1.87 -1.43 22.21
C TYR A 49 1.65 -2.91 21.88
N ALA A 50 2.65 -3.77 22.12
CA ALA A 50 2.54 -5.22 21.91
C ALA A 50 1.41 -5.85 22.74
N ARG A 51 1.22 -5.41 23.99
CA ARG A 51 0.09 -5.85 24.82
C ARG A 51 -1.26 -5.43 24.25
N LYS A 52 -1.34 -4.28 23.59
CA LYS A 52 -2.56 -3.79 22.93
C LYS A 52 -2.81 -4.51 21.61
N LEU A 53 -1.75 -4.86 20.89
CA LEU A 53 -1.79 -5.66 19.67
C LEU A 53 -2.12 -7.15 19.95
N GLY A 54 -1.76 -7.64 21.14
CA GLY A 54 -1.94 -9.04 21.55
C GLY A 54 -0.72 -9.93 21.27
N PHE A 55 0.30 -9.41 20.60
CA PHE A 55 1.57 -10.09 20.33
C PHE A 55 2.68 -9.06 20.04
N ALA A 56 3.93 -9.51 20.09
CA ALA A 56 5.10 -8.70 19.74
C ALA A 56 5.70 -9.22 18.42
N PRO A 57 5.60 -8.47 17.30
CA PRO A 57 6.23 -8.83 16.04
C PRO A 57 7.74 -9.04 16.16
N GLU A 58 8.27 -10.06 15.49
CA GLU A 58 9.70 -10.31 15.44
C GLU A 58 10.40 -9.36 14.44
N LEU A 59 11.72 -9.17 14.62
CA LEU A 59 12.52 -8.28 13.76
C LEU A 59 12.45 -8.67 12.28
N HIS A 60 12.35 -9.97 11.97
CA HIS A 60 12.24 -10.43 10.59
C HIS A 60 10.87 -10.07 9.99
N GLU A 61 9.79 -10.15 10.78
CA GLU A 61 8.44 -9.79 10.36
C GLU A 61 8.37 -8.30 10.07
N CYS A 62 8.97 -7.48 10.94
CA CYS A 62 9.05 -6.04 10.72
C CYS A 62 9.84 -5.68 9.47
N ARG A 63 10.91 -6.40 9.14
CA ARG A 63 11.62 -6.20 7.87
C ARG A 63 10.74 -6.50 6.66
N THR A 64 9.96 -7.58 6.70
CA THR A 64 9.05 -7.94 5.60
C THR A 64 7.88 -6.95 5.49
N LEU A 65 7.32 -6.50 6.61
CA LEU A 65 6.18 -5.59 6.65
C LEU A 65 6.55 -4.16 6.21
N LEU A 66 7.78 -3.72 6.52
CA LEU A 66 8.27 -2.40 6.13
C LEU A 66 8.93 -2.39 4.75
N GLN A 67 9.12 -3.55 4.11
CA GLN A 67 9.61 -3.58 2.75
C GLN A 67 8.56 -2.95 1.82
N PRO A 68 8.94 -1.97 0.98
CA PRO A 68 8.05 -1.48 -0.06
C PRO A 68 7.71 -2.67 -0.95
N GLN A 69 6.45 -3.09 -0.93
CA GLN A 69 6.01 -4.16 -1.79
C GLN A 69 6.29 -3.73 -3.23
N LEU A 70 7.08 -4.53 -3.94
CA LEU A 70 7.38 -4.39 -5.37
C LEU A 70 6.10 -4.64 -6.19
N ILE A 71 5.09 -3.80 -6.01
CA ILE A 71 3.81 -3.88 -6.71
C ILE A 71 4.01 -3.41 -8.16
N GLU A 72 4.91 -2.46 -8.40
CA GLU A 72 5.22 -1.97 -9.75
C GLU A 72 5.76 -3.06 -10.68
N GLN A 73 6.61 -3.97 -10.20
CA GLN A 73 7.16 -5.02 -11.06
C GLN A 73 6.09 -6.04 -11.49
N ARG A 74 5.14 -6.33 -10.60
CA ARG A 74 4.07 -7.31 -10.88
C ARG A 74 3.02 -6.77 -11.85
N GLU A 75 2.67 -5.47 -11.80
CA GLU A 75 1.78 -4.85 -12.80
C GLU A 75 2.45 -4.72 -14.18
N LEU A 76 3.75 -4.40 -14.22
CA LEU A 76 4.50 -4.34 -15.46
C LEU A 76 4.58 -5.72 -16.14
N GLU A 77 4.76 -6.78 -15.34
CA GLU A 77 4.82 -8.16 -15.82
C GLU A 77 3.45 -8.68 -16.28
N LEU A 78 2.38 -8.40 -15.53
CA LEU A 78 1.01 -8.75 -15.92
C LEU A 78 0.58 -8.03 -17.20
N SER A 79 0.88 -6.73 -17.31
CA SER A 79 0.57 -5.97 -18.53
C SER A 79 1.36 -6.47 -19.75
N LYS A 80 2.60 -6.95 -19.54
CA LYS A 80 3.41 -7.59 -20.59
C LYS A 80 2.81 -8.95 -21.00
N GLN A 81 2.43 -9.79 -20.04
CA GLN A 81 1.78 -11.08 -20.29
C GLN A 81 0.42 -10.91 -21.00
N LEU A 82 -0.39 -9.93 -20.60
CA LEU A 82 -1.65 -9.60 -21.26
C LEU A 82 -1.43 -9.14 -22.71
N ARG A 83 -0.40 -8.31 -22.95
CA ARG A 83 -0.03 -7.88 -24.32
C ARG A 83 0.43 -9.05 -25.18
N ASP A 84 1.20 -9.98 -24.62
CA ASP A 84 1.68 -11.15 -25.36
C ASP A 84 0.54 -12.14 -25.67
N LEU A 85 -0.42 -12.31 -24.74
CA LEU A 85 -1.64 -13.08 -24.99
C LEU A 85 -2.56 -12.42 -26.03
N GLN A 86 -2.70 -11.09 -26.00
CA GLN A 86 -3.47 -10.33 -26.99
C GLN A 86 -2.85 -10.41 -28.39
N ARG A 87 -1.51 -10.40 -28.49
CA ARG A 87 -0.79 -10.57 -29.76
C ARG A 87 -1.00 -11.97 -30.37
N GLY A 88 -1.18 -13.00 -29.55
CA GLY A 88 -1.48 -14.36 -29.99
C GLY A 88 -2.97 -14.63 -30.23
N SER A 89 -3.87 -13.82 -29.66
CA SER A 89 -5.32 -14.01 -29.84
C SER A 89 -5.80 -13.37 -31.15
N VAL A 90 -5.92 -14.20 -32.20
CA VAL A 90 -6.72 -13.82 -33.37
C VAL A 90 -8.18 -13.74 -32.91
N ILE A 91 -8.68 -12.52 -32.67
CA ILE A 91 -10.09 -12.29 -32.40
C ILE A 91 -10.86 -12.61 -33.68
N ARG A 92 -11.47 -13.80 -33.73
CA ARG A 92 -12.38 -14.16 -34.81
C ARG A 92 -13.63 -13.29 -34.70
N ILE A 93 -13.82 -12.43 -35.68
CA ILE A 93 -15.05 -11.66 -35.83
C ILE A 93 -16.23 -12.62 -36.07
N ASN A 94 -17.39 -12.27 -35.51
CA ASN A 94 -18.59 -13.09 -35.68
C ASN A 94 -18.96 -13.18 -37.18
N LYS A 95 -19.33 -14.36 -37.67
CA LYS A 95 -19.74 -14.58 -39.08
C LYS A 95 -20.78 -13.60 -39.60
N LYS A 96 -21.70 -13.14 -38.75
CA LYS A 96 -22.71 -12.13 -39.12
C LYS A 96 -22.08 -10.76 -39.40
N VAL A 97 -21.01 -10.43 -38.69
CA VAL A 97 -20.24 -9.19 -38.90
C VAL A 97 -19.40 -9.31 -40.16
N GLU A 98 -18.78 -10.46 -40.43
CA GLU A 98 -18.07 -10.73 -41.69
C GLU A 98 -18.98 -10.54 -42.91
N GLN A 99 -20.18 -11.13 -42.89
CA GLN A 99 -21.15 -10.99 -43.97
C GLN A 99 -21.58 -9.54 -44.19
N LYS A 100 -21.82 -8.78 -43.11
CA LYS A 100 -22.16 -7.36 -43.20
C LYS A 100 -20.99 -6.54 -43.76
N LEU A 101 -19.76 -6.84 -43.34
CA LEU A 101 -18.57 -6.14 -43.80
C LEU A 101 -18.28 -6.42 -45.28
N ALA A 102 -18.51 -7.66 -45.73
CA ALA A 102 -18.39 -8.07 -47.13
C ALA A 102 -19.48 -7.46 -48.03
N ALA A 103 -20.67 -7.20 -47.48
CA ALA A 103 -21.75 -6.54 -48.20
C ALA A 103 -21.56 -5.02 -48.38
N LEU A 104 -20.63 -4.39 -47.64
CA LEU A 104 -20.33 -2.97 -47.78
C LEU A 104 -19.50 -2.68 -49.04
N PRO A 105 -19.71 -1.54 -49.72
CA PRO A 105 -18.82 -1.01 -50.75
C PRO A 105 -17.37 -0.87 -50.25
N ALA A 106 -16.38 -1.02 -51.13
CA ALA A 106 -14.97 -1.05 -50.76
C ALA A 106 -14.50 0.20 -49.99
N ALA A 107 -15.03 1.38 -50.33
CA ALA A 107 -14.72 2.65 -49.66
C ALA A 107 -15.25 2.69 -48.22
N GLU A 108 -16.52 2.31 -48.02
CA GLU A 108 -17.15 2.27 -46.69
C GLU A 108 -16.51 1.19 -45.81
N ARG A 109 -16.13 0.05 -46.41
CA ARG A 109 -15.42 -1.03 -45.72
C ARG A 109 -14.08 -0.56 -45.16
N ALA A 110 -13.29 0.14 -45.98
CA ALA A 110 -11.99 0.67 -45.56
C ALA A 110 -12.12 1.70 -44.43
N GLU A 111 -13.17 2.52 -44.47
CA GLU A 111 -13.46 3.48 -43.40
C GLU A 111 -13.86 2.79 -42.10
N VAL A 112 -14.73 1.78 -42.16
CA VAL A 112 -15.12 0.98 -40.99
C VAL A 112 -13.92 0.26 -40.39
N LEU A 113 -13.12 -0.42 -41.20
CA LEU A 113 -11.90 -1.11 -40.76
C LEU A 113 -10.92 -0.13 -40.07
N LYS A 114 -10.70 1.04 -40.67
CA LYS A 114 -9.86 2.11 -40.10
C LYS A 114 -10.38 2.63 -38.75
N ARG A 115 -11.70 2.79 -38.58
CA ARG A 115 -12.32 3.23 -37.31
C ARG A 115 -12.10 2.23 -36.17
N PHE A 116 -12.05 0.94 -36.47
CA PHE A 116 -11.81 -0.12 -35.48
C PHE A 116 -10.34 -0.52 -35.31
N GLY A 117 -9.41 0.21 -35.96
CA GLY A 117 -7.98 -0.09 -35.86
C GLY A 117 -7.57 -1.40 -36.52
N LEU A 118 -8.44 -1.98 -37.35
CA LEU A 118 -8.19 -3.18 -38.14
C LEU A 118 -7.64 -2.70 -39.49
N ARG A 119 -6.36 -2.97 -39.76
CA ARG A 119 -5.71 -2.64 -41.03
C ARG A 119 -5.49 -3.90 -41.85
#